data_AF-A0A967JPP2-F1
#
_entry.id   AF-A0A967JPP2-F1
#
_cell.length_a   1.000
_cell.length_b   1.000
_cell.length_c   1.000
_cell.angle_alpha   90.00
_cell.angle_beta   90.00
_cell.angle_gamma   90.00
#
_symmetry.space_group_name_H-M   'P 1'
#
loop_
_entity.id
_entity.type
_entity.pdbx_description
1 polymer ?
#
loop_
_entity_poly.entity_id
_entity_poly.type
_entity_poly.pdbx_seq_one_letter_code
_entity_poly.pdbx_strand_id
1 'polypeptide(L)' 'MSLASGEISEGHARAILGAPSEEQQIRLWERVRERNLTVRQAESAAQQLRTLDGSARPPRAASPPGDRLAVERLQSAL' A
#
# COMPACT_ATOMS: atom_id res chain seq x y z
N MET A 1 -16.49 2.63 -3.70
CA MET A 1 -16.88 4.05 -3.52
C MET A 1 -16.38 4.67 -2.21
N SER A 2 -16.05 3.92 -1.17
CA SER A 2 -15.61 4.46 0.15
C SER A 2 -14.48 5.49 0.12
N LEU A 3 -13.49 5.35 -0.76
CA LEU A 3 -12.43 6.36 -0.90
C LEU A 3 -12.98 7.67 -1.49
N ALA A 4 -13.80 7.57 -2.54
CA ALA A 4 -14.40 8.74 -3.20
C ALA A 4 -15.41 9.46 -2.28
N SER A 5 -16.08 8.74 -1.39
CA SER A 5 -16.97 9.32 -0.38
C SER A 5 -16.25 9.82 0.88
N GLY A 6 -14.92 9.68 0.98
CA GLY A 6 -14.13 10.10 2.14
C GLY A 6 -14.28 9.22 3.38
N GLU A 7 -14.94 8.07 3.27
CA GLU A 7 -15.15 7.13 4.38
C GLU A 7 -13.85 6.46 4.81
N ILE A 8 -12.92 6.30 3.86
CA ILE A 8 -11.55 5.86 4.11
C ILE A 8 -10.59 6.83 3.44
N SER A 9 -9.42 7.03 4.03
CA SER A 9 -8.34 7.79 3.38
C SER A 9 -7.56 6.95 2.36
N GLU A 10 -6.76 7.60 1.52
CA GLU A 10 -5.86 6.92 0.57
C GLU A 10 -4.90 5.93 1.25
N GLY A 11 -4.45 6.24 2.48
CA GLY A 11 -3.62 5.35 3.28
C GLY A 11 -4.31 4.03 3.61
N HIS A 12 -5.60 4.08 3.99
CA HIS A 12 -6.40 2.89 4.20
C HIS A 12 -6.57 2.09 2.92
N ALA A 13 -6.89 2.76 1.81
CA ALA A 13 -7.04 2.09 0.51
C ALA A 13 -5.75 1.36 0.10
N ARG A 14 -4.59 2.00 0.26
CA ARG A 14 -3.29 1.38 0.01
C ARG A 14 -3.01 0.19 0.93
N ALA A 15 -3.37 0.28 2.20
CA ALA A 15 -3.24 -0.84 3.14
C ALA A 15 -4.12 -2.02 2.75
N ILE A 16 -5.39 -1.76 2.40
CA ILE A 16 -6.36 -2.76 1.93
C ILE A 16 -5.80 -3.50 0.72
N LEU A 17 -5.35 -2.79 -0.32
CA LEU A 17 -4.73 -3.38 -1.51
C LEU A 17 -3.50 -4.24 -1.22
N GLY A 18 -2.90 -4.10 -0.03
CA GLY A 18 -1.80 -4.95 0.40
C GLY A 18 -2.23 -6.34 0.90
N ALA A 19 -3.52 -6.59 1.12
CA ALA A 19 -3.99 -7.93 1.48
C ALA A 19 -3.88 -8.90 0.28
N PRO A 20 -3.56 -10.18 0.52
CA PRO A 20 -3.11 -11.12 -0.51
C PRO A 20 -4.19 -11.60 -1.49
N SER A 21 -5.47 -11.53 -1.12
CA SER A 21 -6.58 -11.89 -1.99
C SER A 21 -7.72 -10.88 -1.89
N GLU A 22 -8.54 -10.78 -2.94
CA GLU A 22 -9.70 -9.89 -2.97
C GLU A 22 -10.64 -10.12 -1.77
N GLU A 23 -10.86 -11.37 -1.39
CA GLU A 23 -11.69 -11.71 -0.24
C GLU A 23 -11.11 -11.17 1.09
N GLN A 24 -9.78 -11.21 1.24
CA GLN A 24 -9.11 -10.61 2.39
C GLN A 24 -9.10 -9.08 2.32
N GLN A 25 -9.08 -8.47 1.13
CA GLN A 25 -9.23 -7.03 0.95
C GLN A 25 -10.62 -6.57 1.41
N ILE A 26 -11.68 -7.29 1.02
CA ILE A 26 -13.06 -7.00 1.43
C ILE A 26 -13.19 -7.10 2.95
N ARG A 27 -12.72 -8.20 3.56
CA ARG A 27 -12.75 -8.37 5.03
C ARG A 27 -11.98 -7.29 5.78
N LEU A 28 -10.81 -6.90 5.26
CA LEU A 28 -10.02 -5.84 5.87
C LEU A 28 -10.72 -4.48 5.74
N TRP A 29 -11.35 -4.19 4.60
CA TRP A 29 -12.13 -2.98 4.38
C TRP A 29 -13.32 -2.88 5.34
N GLU A 30 -14.10 -3.95 5.50
CA GLU A 30 -15.20 -4.02 6.47
C GLU A 30 -14.69 -3.74 7.89
N ARG A 31 -13.60 -4.40 8.29
CA ARG A 31 -12.98 -4.18 9.60
C ARG A 31 -12.51 -2.74 9.81
N VAL A 32 -11.97 -2.09 8.79
CA VAL A 32 -11.56 -0.67 8.85
C VAL A 32 -12.77 0.22 9.15
N ARG A 33 -13.89 0.01 8.46
CA ARG A 33 -15.13 0.78 8.64
C ARG A 33 -15.78 0.54 9.99
N GLU A 34 -15.98 -0.73 10.35
CA GLU A 34 -16.69 -1.12 11.57
C GLU A 34 -15.92 -0.70 12.84
N ARG A 35 -14.59 -0.79 12.79
CA ARG A 35 -13.74 -0.55 13.97
C ARG A 35 -13.02 0.79 13.94
N ASN A 36 -13.32 1.64 12.96
CA ASN A 36 -12.67 2.94 12.75
C ASN A 36 -11.14 2.86 12.89
N LEU A 37 -10.55 1.87 12.20
CA LEU A 37 -9.11 1.65 12.29
C LEU A 37 -8.35 2.87 11.77
N THR A 38 -7.25 3.21 12.43
CA THR A 38 -6.26 4.15 11.89
C THR A 38 -5.50 3.52 10.72
N VAL A 39 -4.90 4.34 9.86
CA VAL A 39 -4.08 3.88 8.72
C VAL A 39 -3.01 2.88 9.18
N ARG A 40 -2.29 3.19 10.27
CA ARG A 40 -1.24 2.32 10.83
C ARG A 40 -1.80 0.97 11.30
N GLN A 41 -3.01 0.94 11.86
CA GLN A 41 -3.66 -0.31 12.26
C GLN A 41 -4.10 -1.13 11.04
N ALA A 42 -4.61 -0.47 9.99
CA ALA A 42 -4.96 -1.14 8.73
C ALA A 42 -3.72 -1.73 8.04
N GLU A 43 -2.60 -1.01 8.01
CA GLU A 43 -1.31 -1.50 7.48
C GLU A 43 -0.81 -2.73 8.26
N SER A 44 -0.89 -2.68 9.59
CA SER A 44 -0.52 -3.81 10.46
C SER A 44 -1.41 -5.03 10.21
N ALA A 45 -2.72 -4.84 10.10
CA ALA A 45 -3.65 -5.92 9.79
C ALA A 45 -3.38 -6.54 8.40
N ALA A 46 -3.10 -5.71 7.39
CA ALA A 46 -2.70 -6.20 6.07
C ALA A 46 -1.38 -6.99 6.12
N GLN A 47 -0.41 -6.55 6.93
CA GLN A 47 0.84 -7.29 7.13
C GLN A 47 0.60 -8.64 7.81
N GLN A 48 -0.24 -8.70 8.84
CA GLN A 48 -0.60 -9.94 9.51
C GLN A 48 -1.26 -10.94 8.55
N LEU A 49 -2.20 -10.47 7.73
CA LEU A 49 -2.86 -11.29 6.71
C LEU A 49 -1.86 -11.91 5.73
N ARG A 50 -0.88 -11.13 5.24
CA ARG A 50 0.21 -11.65 4.40
C ARG A 50 1.06 -12.70 5.10
N THR A 51 1.43 -12.46 6.36
CA THR A 51 2.25 -13.42 7.12
C THR A 51 1.55 -14.75 7.34
N LEU A 52 0.22 -14.73 7.54
CA LEU A 52 -0.58 -15.95 7.72
C LEU A 52 -0.77 -16.73 6.41
N ASP A 53 -0.90 -16.00 5.29
CA ASP A 53 -1.01 -16.55 3.94
C ASP A 53 0.32 -17.10 3.41
N GLY A 54 1.45 -16.77 4.05
CA GLY A 54 2.78 -17.13 3.58
C GLY A 54 3.26 -16.31 2.38
N SER A 55 2.50 -15.30 1.96
CA SER A 55 2.88 -14.43 0.85
C SER A 55 3.84 -13.34 1.31
N ALA A 56 5.08 -13.42 0.82
CA ALA A 56 6.03 -12.34 0.97
C ALA A 56 5.61 -11.17 0.07
N ARG A 57 5.65 -9.94 0.60
CA ARG A 57 5.53 -8.75 -0.25
C ARG A 57 6.70 -8.79 -1.24
N PRO A 58 6.48 -8.66 -2.56
CA PRO A 58 7.58 -8.54 -3.50
C PRO A 58 8.47 -7.39 -3.03
N PRO A 59 9.81 -7.58 -3.00
CA PRO A 59 10.72 -6.53 -2.57
C PRO A 59 10.39 -5.29 -3.38
N ARG A 60 10.15 -4.18 -2.68
CA ARG A 60 9.90 -2.90 -3.33
C ARG A 60 11.12 -2.67 -4.22
N ALA A 61 10.94 -2.67 -5.54
CA ALA A 61 12.02 -2.40 -6.46
C ALA A 61 12.68 -1.12 -5.97
N ALA A 62 13.91 -1.24 -5.46
CA ALA A 62 14.64 -0.09 -4.99
C ALA A 62 14.70 0.85 -6.20
N SER A 63 14.19 2.08 -6.05
CA SER A 63 14.48 3.10 -7.05
C SER A 63 16.00 3.09 -7.23
N PRO A 64 16.51 2.99 -8.47
CA PRO A 64 17.95 3.00 -8.70
C PRO A 64 18.53 4.20 -7.93
N PRO A 65 19.60 4.01 -7.14
CA PRO A 65 20.27 5.14 -6.50
C PRO A 65 20.54 6.18 -7.59
N GLY A 66 20.05 7.40 -7.35
CA GLY A 66 19.89 8.46 -8.36
C GLY A 66 20.98 8.41 -9.42
N ASP A 67 20.59 7.99 -10.61
CA ASP A 67 21.51 7.69 -11.70
C ASP A 67 22.18 9.00 -12.11
N ARG A 68 23.39 9.24 -11.61
CA ARG A 68 24.11 10.51 -11.77
C ARG A 68 24.27 10.87 -13.25
N LEU A 69 24.41 9.84 -14.08
CA LEU A 69 24.40 9.92 -15.54
C LEU A 69 23.06 10.39 -16.11
N ALA A 70 21.93 10.00 -15.53
CA ALA A 70 20.61 10.49 -15.95
C ALA A 70 20.41 11.97 -15.59
N VAL A 71 20.92 12.41 -14.44
CA VAL A 71 20.90 13.82 -14.02
C VAL A 71 21.82 14.66 -14.93
N GLU A 72 23.03 14.19 -15.20
CA GLU A 72 24.01 14.88 -16.06
C GLU A 72 23.54 14.99 -17.53
N ARG A 73 22.86 13.96 -18.06
CA ARG A 73 22.22 14.01 -19.38
C ARG A 73 21.11 15.04 -19.47
N LEU A 74 20.29 15.17 -18.42
CA LEU A 74 19.24 16.18 -18.38
C LEU A 74 19.83 17.59 -18.31
N GLN A 75 20.91 17.77 -17.54
CA GLN A 75 21.59 19.06 -17.38
C GLN A 75 22.36 19.50 -18.63
N SER A 76 22.83 18.57 -19.46
CA SER A 76 23.53 18.87 -20.72
C SER A 76 22.59 19.08 -21.92
N ALA A 77 21.28 18.87 -21.74
CA ALA A 77 20.25 19.05 -22.76
C ALA A 77 19.46 20.37 -22.62
N LEU A 78 19.85 21.24 -21.67
CA LEU A 78 19.34 22.59 -21.46
C LEU A 78 20.40 23.61 -21.88
#